data_AF-A0A699U1Q6-F1
#
_entry.id   AF-A0A699U1Q6-F1
#
_cell.length_a   1.000
_cell.length_b   1.000
_cell.length_c   1.000
_cell.angle_alpha   90.00
_cell.angle_beta   90.00
_cell.angle_gamma   90.00
#
_symmetry.space_group_name_H-M   'P 1'
#
loop_
_entity.id
_entity.type
_entity.pdbx_description
1 polymer ?
#
loop_
_entity_poly.entity_id
_entity_poly.type
_entity_poly.pdbx_seq_one_letter_code
_entity_poly.pdbx_strand_id
1 'polypeptide(L)'
;FTDHKSLQHILDQKELNMRQRRWLEFLSDYDCDIHYHLGKANVIVDALSRKEREPPLRVRALVMTIGLDLPRKILNARTEARKPENIKKEDVGGT
;
A
#
# COMPACT_ATOMS: atom_id res chain seq x y z
N PHE A 1 -3.04 27.16 -4.72
CA PHE A 1 -4.40 27.40 -5.28
C PHE A 1 -5.14 26.08 -5.48
N THR A 2 -6.45 26.06 -5.25
CA THR A 2 -7.30 24.86 -5.35
C THR A 2 -8.68 25.20 -5.90
N ASP A 3 -9.27 24.31 -6.69
CA ASP A 3 -10.66 24.40 -7.17
C ASP A 3 -11.66 23.70 -6.24
N HIS A 4 -11.18 23.12 -5.14
CA HIS A 4 -11.99 22.51 -4.11
C HIS A 4 -12.29 23.49 -2.98
N LYS A 5 -13.50 24.07 -3.02
CA LYS A 5 -13.95 25.10 -2.08
C LYS A 5 -13.87 24.68 -0.60
N SER A 6 -14.06 23.40 -0.29
CA SER A 6 -13.96 22.88 1.07
C SER A 6 -12.54 22.98 1.67
N LEU A 7 -11.50 22.97 0.83
CA LEU A 7 -10.12 23.09 1.29
C LEU A 7 -9.75 24.51 1.73
N GLN A 8 -10.52 25.52 1.33
CA GLN A 8 -10.28 26.91 1.73
C GLN A 8 -10.35 27.10 3.25
N HIS A 9 -11.18 26.30 3.94
CA HIS A 9 -11.45 26.46 5.37
C HIS A 9 -10.81 25.35 6.22
N ILE A 10 -9.96 24.51 5.63
CA ILE A 10 -9.43 23.32 6.31
C ILE A 10 -8.50 23.67 7.48
N LEU A 11 -7.86 24.84 7.44
CA LEU A 11 -6.97 25.34 8.50
C LEU A 11 -7.74 25.93 9.69
N ASP A 12 -8.92 26.50 9.44
CA ASP A 12 -9.74 27.15 10.47
C ASP A 12 -10.74 26.19 11.13
N GLN A 13 -10.89 24.98 10.58
CA GLN A 13 -11.90 24.03 11.01
C GLN A 13 -11.50 23.33 12.32
N LYS A 14 -12.33 23.51 13.37
CA LYS A 14 -12.08 22.96 14.72
C LYS A 14 -12.09 21.42 14.77
N GLU A 15 -12.91 20.77 13.95
CA GLU A 15 -13.03 19.32 13.92
C GLU A 15 -12.64 18.77 12.55
N LEU A 16 -11.53 18.03 12.53
CA LEU A 16 -10.99 17.39 11.33
C LEU A 16 -10.98 15.87 11.47
N ASN A 17 -11.28 15.18 10.38
CA ASN A 17 -11.13 13.73 10.28
C ASN A 17 -9.63 13.35 10.39
N MET A 18 -9.32 12.16 10.91
CA MET A 18 -7.97 11.61 11.02
C MET A 18 -7.18 11.70 9.71
N ARG A 19 -7.84 11.51 8.55
CA ARG A 19 -7.19 11.71 7.25
C ARG A 19 -6.73 13.16 7.08
N GLN A 20 -7.62 14.13 7.27
CA GLN A 20 -7.30 15.56 7.12
C GLN A 20 -6.19 16.00 8.09
N ARG A 21 -6.20 15.50 9.34
CA ARG A 21 -5.12 15.77 10.31
C ARG A 21 -3.76 15.28 9.83
N ARG A 22 -3.67 14.06 9.29
CA ARG A 22 -2.41 13.55 8.71
C ARG A 22 -1.94 14.38 7.52
N TRP A 23 -2.86 14.88 6.70
CA TRP A 23 -2.53 15.78 5.59
C TRP A 23 -2.02 17.14 6.11
N LEU A 24 -2.61 17.69 7.17
CA LEU A 24 -2.14 18.95 7.76
C LEU A 24 -0.77 18.80 8.42
N GLU A 25 -0.51 17.70 9.10
CA GLU A 25 0.82 17.39 9.66
C GLU A 25 1.90 17.32 8.58
N PHE A 26 1.55 16.80 7.39
CA PHE A 26 2.45 16.82 6.25
C PHE A 26 2.65 18.23 5.66
N LEU A 27 1.59 19.04 5.63
CA LEU A 27 1.63 20.39 5.07
C LEU A 27 2.31 21.40 6.00
N SER A 28 2.37 21.16 7.31
CA SER A 28 3.02 22.08 8.26
C SER A 28 4.51 22.25 8.04
N ASP A 29 5.15 21.31 7.34
CA ASP A 29 6.56 21.40 6.96
C ASP A 29 6.81 22.43 5.83
N TYR A 30 5.74 22.93 5.20
CA TYR A 30 5.81 23.86 4.09
C TYR A 30 5.13 25.18 4.43
N ASP A 31 5.78 26.29 4.12
CA ASP A 31 5.16 27.62 4.19
C ASP A 31 4.22 27.80 2.98
N CYS A 32 2.94 27.43 3.16
CA CYS A 32 1.98 27.40 2.07
C CYS A 32 0.59 27.91 2.48
N ASP A 33 0.01 28.74 1.61
CA ASP A 33 -1.35 29.27 1.76
C ASP A 33 -2.33 28.56 0.81
N ILE A 34 -3.51 28.21 1.35
CA ILE A 34 -4.57 27.54 0.59
C ILE A 34 -5.58 28.56 0.07
N HIS A 35 -5.43 28.94 -1.20
CA HIS A 35 -6.35 29.86 -1.87
C HIS A 35 -7.29 29.15 -2.85
N TYR A 36 -8.59 29.48 -2.78
CA TYR A 36 -9.57 29.00 -3.74
C TYR A 36 -9.49 29.75 -5.08
N HIS A 37 -9.60 29.00 -6.18
CA HIS A 37 -9.78 29.51 -7.53
C HIS A 37 -10.92 28.78 -8.23
N LEU A 38 -11.63 29.49 -9.11
CA LEU A 38 -12.67 28.87 -9.91
C LEU A 38 -12.03 27.86 -10.88
N GLY A 39 -12.61 26.67 -11.03
CA GLY A 39 -12.02 25.57 -11.81
C GLY A 39 -11.64 25.91 -13.26
N LYS A 40 -12.26 26.94 -13.87
CA LYS A 40 -11.85 27.47 -15.19
C LYS A 40 -10.43 28.06 -15.22
N ALA A 41 -9.88 28.44 -14.07
CA ALA A 41 -8.49 28.87 -13.94
C ALA A 41 -7.52 27.70 -13.67
N ASN A 42 -8.04 26.50 -13.35
CA ASN A 42 -7.26 25.32 -12.99
C ASN A 42 -6.90 24.44 -14.21
N VAL A 43 -7.12 24.93 -15.43
CA VAL A 43 -7.03 24.13 -16.68
C VAL A 43 -5.67 23.45 -16.83
N ILE A 44 -4.57 24.12 -16.44
CA ILE A 44 -3.22 23.55 -16.51
C ILE A 44 -3.08 22.37 -15.54
N VAL A 45 -3.53 22.54 -14.29
CA VAL A 45 -3.47 21.50 -13.26
C VAL A 45 -4.38 20.33 -13.62
N ASP A 46 -5.58 20.60 -14.13
CA ASP A 46 -6.52 19.60 -14.63
C ASP A 46 -5.91 18.79 -15.78
N ALA A 47 -5.27 19.45 -16.74
CA ALA A 47 -4.59 18.79 -17.86
C ALA A 47 -3.43 17.90 -17.38
N LEU A 48 -2.66 18.35 -16.38
CA LEU A 48 -1.58 17.56 -15.77
C LEU A 48 -2.11 16.37 -14.96
N SER A 49 -3.20 16.55 -14.23
CA SER A 49 -3.84 15.51 -13.42
C SER A 49 -4.42 14.39 -14.27
N ARG A 50 -4.99 14.75 -15.43
CA ARG A 50 -5.58 13.82 -16.40
C ARG A 50 -4.55 13.16 -17.32
N LYS A 51 -3.28 13.56 -17.26
CA LYS A 51 -2.23 12.90 -18.04
C LYS A 51 -2.14 11.44 -17.59
N GLU A 52 -2.40 10.52 -18.51
CA GLU A 52 -2.31 9.09 -18.24
C GLU A 52 -0.92 8.79 -17.67
N ARG A 53 -0.88 8.30 -16.43
CA ARG A 53 0.27 7.55 -15.95
C ARG A 53 0.27 6.27 -16.76
N GLU A 54 1.36 5.98 -17.47
CA GLU A 54 1.50 4.70 -18.15
C GLU A 54 1.08 3.60 -17.17
N PRO A 55 0.07 2.78 -17.52
CA PRO A 55 -0.38 1.73 -16.63
C PRO A 55 0.84 0.87 -16.30
N PRO A 56 1.13 0.64 -15.01
CA PRO A 56 2.33 -0.11 -14.64
C PRO A 56 2.30 -1.44 -15.37
N LEU A 57 3.40 -1.76 -16.07
CA LEU A 57 3.55 -3.02 -16.79
C LEU A 57 3.36 -4.17 -15.78
N ARG A 58 2.16 -4.76 -15.78
CA ARG A 58 1.86 -5.92 -14.94
C ARG A 58 2.58 -7.11 -15.55
N VAL A 59 3.79 -7.39 -15.05
CA VAL A 59 4.49 -8.62 -15.39
C VAL A 59 3.65 -9.80 -14.90
N ARG A 60 3.00 -10.51 -15.82
CA ARG A 60 2.44 -11.82 -15.51
C ARG A 60 3.63 -12.75 -15.29
N ALA A 61 3.77 -13.25 -14.06
CA ALA A 61 4.70 -14.34 -13.80
C ALA A 61 4.26 -15.54 -14.64
N LEU A 62 4.98 -15.82 -15.72
CA LEU A 62 4.88 -17.09 -16.43
C LEU A 62 5.35 -18.15 -15.43
N VAL A 63 4.48 -19.11 -15.11
CA VAL A 63 4.83 -20.25 -14.23
C VAL A 63 6.18 -20.80 -14.68
N MET A 64 7.21 -20.59 -13.87
CA MET A 64 8.55 -21.08 -14.18
C MET A 64 8.52 -22.60 -14.08
N THR A 65 8.87 -23.27 -15.18
CA THR A 65 8.99 -24.74 -15.32
C THR A 65 9.92 -25.36 -14.27
N ILE A 66 10.74 -24.54 -13.62
CA ILE A 66 11.63 -24.85 -12.49
C ILE A 66 10.83 -25.30 -11.23
N GLY A 67 9.52 -25.01 -11.15
CA GLY A 67 8.70 -25.23 -9.96
C GLY A 67 7.89 -26.51 -9.88
N LEU A 68 7.90 -27.43 -10.87
CA LEU A 68 7.05 -28.63 -10.80
C LEU A 68 7.45 -29.60 -9.68
N ASP A 69 8.73 -29.59 -9.31
CA ASP A 69 9.27 -30.50 -8.28
C ASP A 69 9.25 -29.88 -6.87
N LEU A 70 9.02 -28.57 -6.75
CA LEU A 70 8.97 -27.91 -5.44
C LEU A 70 7.77 -28.39 -4.58
N PRO A 71 6.53 -28.51 -5.12
CA PRO A 71 5.42 -29.12 -4.39
C PRO A 71 5.72 -30.56 -3.96
N ARG A 72 6.39 -31.32 -4.82
CA ARG A 72 6.77 -32.72 -4.55
C ARG A 72 7.83 -32.83 -3.45
N LYS A 73 8.85 -31.95 -3.48
CA LYS A 73 9.86 -31.84 -2.41
C LYS A 73 9.24 -31.46 -1.07
N ILE A 74 8.28 -30.53 -1.06
CA ILE A 74 7.56 -30.14 0.16
C ILE A 74 6.76 -31.31 0.73
N LEU A 75 6.07 -32.08 -0.12
CA LEU A 75 5.31 -33.26 0.31
C LEU A 75 6.23 -34.35 0.89
N ASN A 76 7.36 -34.61 0.24
CA ASN A 76 8.37 -35.56 0.71
C ASN A 76 8.95 -35.13 2.06
N ALA A 77 9.32 -33.86 2.22
CA ALA A 77 9.83 -33.34 3.49
C ALA A 77 8.82 -33.48 4.64
N ARG A 78 7.53 -33.23 4.38
CA ARG A 78 6.46 -33.41 5.38
C ARG A 78 6.25 -34.88 5.78
N THR A 79 6.31 -35.79 4.82
CA THR A 79 6.14 -37.23 5.08
C THR A 79 7.32 -37.79 5.87
N GLU A 80 8.54 -37.35 5.58
CA GLU A 80 9.74 -37.66 6.38
C GLU A 80 9.63 -37.13 7.82
N ALA A 81 9.19 -35.88 8.01
CA ALA A 81 9.03 -35.30 9.34
C ALA A 81 7.98 -36.04 10.20
N ARG A 82 6.91 -36.58 9.59
CA ARG A 82 5.82 -37.27 10.30
C ARG A 82 6.13 -38.73 10.67
N LYS A 83 7.32 -39.24 10.34
CA LYS A 83 7.72 -40.61 10.71
C LYS A 83 7.74 -40.79 12.23
N PRO A 84 7.32 -41.95 12.75
CA PRO A 84 7.23 -42.20 14.20
C PRO A 84 8.59 -42.14 14.91
N GLU A 85 9.69 -42.30 14.18
CA GLU A 85 11.06 -42.12 14.66
C GLU A 85 11.37 -40.66 15.05
N ASN A 86 10.72 -39.69 14.39
CA ASN A 86 10.90 -38.26 14.61
C ASN A 86 9.95 -37.70 15.68
N ILE A 87 8.78 -38.32 15.86
CA ILE A 87 7.76 -37.92 16.88
C ILE A 87 8.22 -38.28 18.31
N LYS A 88 9.02 -39.34 18.49
CA LYS A 88 9.49 -39.81 19.81
C LYS A 88 10.51 -38.90 20.50
N LYS A 89 11.00 -37.83 19.83
CA LYS A 89 12.02 -36.91 20.37
C LYS A 89 11.43 -35.65 21.01
N GLU A 90 10.11 -35.45 21.00
CA GLU A 90 9.47 -34.25 21.57
C GLU A 90 8.94 -34.43 23.00
N ASP A 91 9.00 -35.63 23.60
CA ASP A 91 8.45 -35.89 24.95
C ASP A 91 9.51 -36.15 26.03
N VAL A 92 10.68 -35.52 25.93
CA VAL A 92 11.68 -35.53 27.01
C VAL A 92 12.24 -34.13 27.23
N GLY A 93 11.45 -33.29 27.90
CA GLY A 93 11.87 -31.92 28.24
C GLY A 93 10.80 -31.12 28.96
N GLY A 94 10.15 -31.73 29.95
CA GLY A 94 9.12 -31.08 30.77
C GLY A 94 9.15 -31.58 32.20
N THR A 95 10.18 -31.21 32.96
CA THR A 95 10.18 -30.97 34.42
C THR A 95 11.36 -30.10 34.76
#